data_AF-A0A6A0I0I0-F1
#
_entry.id   AF-A0A6A0I0I0-F1
#
_cell.length_a   1.000
_cell.length_b   1.000
_cell.length_c   1.000
_cell.angle_alpha   90.00
_cell.angle_beta   90.00
_cell.angle_gamma   90.00
#
_symmetry.space_group_name_H-M   'P 1'
#
loop_
_entity.id
_entity.type
_entity.pdbx_description
1 polymer ?
#
loop_
_entity_poly.entity_id
_entity_poly.type
_entity_poly.pdbx_seq_one_letter_code
_entity_poly.pdbx_strand_id
1 'polypeptide(L)'
;MRKLNACVLMLVAYILCAGVPEAWSQKAEALQWFTAGVSAKEAARKIQAYERAIELDPLFVEALYNLGMVYKSQQDYAQAEQFLLKANNAKTEKTPKDLNVRILYELSTTYAKTGKLQEAEAGLRKAQNAVDEDRIASMISFELGRLLHQQQRYAEALTELRAGMNRVAENRGKFATLMLTIQNEQQMQTLYEKATQAKQTGKLADARVLFEEILQQDPNFKDVAVQLERLDSQQKVDANKAVFNSLYEEARKYETAGNLELAIAAYEKLLLQAGVYKDARSRVQELRQQNDKIRAQKKLEEQYILGMSALKAKDWARALIIFENILQADREFRDARRRRNEAQRGLDRESSETVVARFYAEGVAAMGQGDLTSALAAFEKVHKINQDYRDIASLLVEVEEQIQKQGKAFAEMSAAAAPVADSLYQNALAAIQQEDWAQAVTILEKLQAASPEDANLVDLLAQARTNLQISSVSVPFKEAGPGHSVLMIGGVLAAVIVLPLIGFVTFSPTVRARVSLLRGDYQSAAQIYERMLQQKPGRLKLYPVLADIYLMTGRRDEQALKVFKTILQLNLLTANRDEINAAVAQTYLSQGRIDAEAIKVFEDALQAEYRKTEQMTRSKNGR
;
A
#
# COMPACT_ATOMS: atom_id res chain seq x y z
N MET A 1 -49.70 89.72 30.32
CA MET A 1 -48.28 89.32 30.21
C MET A 1 -47.87 88.08 31.01
N ARG A 2 -48.45 87.77 32.19
CA ARG A 2 -48.05 86.57 32.97
C ARG A 2 -48.45 85.20 32.38
N LYS A 3 -49.55 85.10 31.61
CA LYS A 3 -49.98 83.83 30.99
C LYS A 3 -49.23 83.47 29.70
N LEU A 4 -48.68 84.45 28.99
CA LEU A 4 -47.95 84.23 27.74
C LEU A 4 -46.52 83.69 28.01
N ASN A 5 -45.88 84.17 29.08
CA ASN A 5 -44.56 83.68 29.49
C ASN A 5 -44.58 82.24 30.01
N ALA A 6 -45.70 81.80 30.60
CA ALA A 6 -45.86 80.42 31.07
C ALA A 6 -45.98 79.41 29.90
N CYS A 7 -46.68 79.77 28.82
CA CYS A 7 -46.79 78.91 27.64
C CYS A 7 -45.48 78.81 26.85
N VAL A 8 -44.72 79.92 26.73
CA VAL A 8 -43.41 79.90 26.06
C VAL A 8 -42.38 79.12 26.88
N LEU A 9 -42.38 79.25 28.21
CA LEU A 9 -41.54 78.43 29.09
C LEU A 9 -41.93 76.95 29.08
N MET A 10 -43.22 76.60 28.97
CA MET A 10 -43.63 75.20 28.80
C MET A 10 -43.30 74.64 27.42
N LEU A 11 -43.34 75.43 26.34
CA LEU A 11 -42.94 74.99 25.01
C LEU A 11 -41.42 74.83 24.88
N VAL A 12 -40.65 75.74 25.49
CA VAL A 12 -39.19 75.62 25.56
C VAL A 12 -38.79 74.47 26.50
N ALA A 13 -39.49 74.25 27.60
CA ALA A 13 -39.30 73.07 28.45
C ALA A 13 -39.76 71.77 27.77
N TYR A 14 -40.77 71.79 26.91
CA TYR A 14 -41.21 70.61 26.14
C TYR A 14 -40.23 70.29 25.00
N ILE A 15 -39.62 71.30 24.37
CA ILE A 15 -38.55 71.12 23.37
C ILE A 15 -37.21 70.75 24.03
N LEU A 16 -36.97 71.17 25.29
CA LEU A 16 -35.80 70.75 26.09
C LEU A 16 -35.99 69.39 26.79
N CYS A 17 -37.24 68.97 27.08
CA CYS A 17 -37.57 67.66 27.65
C CYS A 17 -37.92 66.60 26.58
N ALA A 18 -38.22 67.00 25.35
CA ALA A 18 -38.18 66.10 24.21
C ALA A 18 -36.71 65.84 23.88
N GLY A 19 -36.06 65.01 24.71
CA GLY A 19 -34.77 64.44 24.41
C GLY A 19 -34.77 63.87 23.00
N VAL A 20 -33.59 63.88 22.37
CA VAL A 20 -33.31 63.20 21.09
C VAL A 20 -34.16 61.92 21.06
N PRO A 21 -35.08 61.74 20.10
CA PRO A 21 -36.05 60.66 20.19
C PRO A 21 -35.29 59.35 20.41
N GLU A 22 -35.70 58.52 21.36
CA GLU A 22 -34.89 57.43 21.93
C GLU A 22 -34.17 56.57 20.87
N ALA A 23 -34.83 56.31 19.74
CA ALA A 23 -34.26 55.63 18.56
C ALA A 23 -33.05 56.33 17.91
N TRP A 24 -33.02 57.68 17.88
CA TRP A 24 -31.88 58.47 17.41
C TRP A 24 -30.71 58.41 18.41
N SER A 25 -31.00 58.34 19.71
CA SER A 25 -29.97 58.18 20.75
C SER A 25 -29.30 56.81 20.69
N GLN A 26 -30.08 55.74 20.50
CA GLN A 26 -29.58 54.37 20.35
C GLN A 26 -28.72 54.19 19.10
N LYS A 27 -29.10 54.81 17.96
CA LYS A 27 -28.27 54.78 16.75
C LYS A 27 -26.95 55.50 16.88
N ALA A 28 -26.94 56.65 17.56
CA ALA A 28 -25.71 57.37 17.84
C ALA A 28 -24.79 56.57 18.78
N GLU A 29 -25.36 55.89 19.76
CA GLU A 29 -24.63 55.00 20.67
C GLU A 29 -24.10 53.74 19.95
N ALA A 30 -24.89 53.14 19.05
CA ALA A 30 -24.46 52.03 18.21
C ALA A 30 -23.22 52.41 17.38
N LEU A 31 -23.20 53.64 16.83
CA LEU A 31 -22.07 54.17 16.09
C LEU A 31 -20.82 54.33 16.98
N GLN A 32 -20.98 54.76 18.23
CA GLN A 32 -19.86 54.83 19.18
C GLN A 32 -19.26 53.45 19.45
N TRP A 33 -20.09 52.46 19.75
CA TRP A 33 -19.63 51.07 19.93
C TRP A 33 -18.96 50.50 18.68
N PHE A 34 -19.50 50.79 17.49
CA PHE A 34 -18.86 50.41 16.24
C PHE A 34 -17.46 51.03 16.10
N THR A 35 -17.30 52.34 16.35
CA THR A 35 -15.98 53.00 16.29
C THR A 35 -15.00 52.45 17.33
N ALA A 36 -15.47 52.09 18.52
CA ALA A 36 -14.67 51.38 19.51
C ALA A 36 -14.21 50.00 19.00
N GLY A 37 -15.08 49.27 18.31
CA GLY A 37 -14.74 47.99 17.67
C GLY A 37 -13.71 48.14 16.55
N VAL A 38 -13.83 49.17 15.70
CA VAL A 38 -12.87 49.44 14.61
C VAL A 38 -11.48 49.77 15.16
N SER A 39 -11.40 50.51 16.28
CA SER A 39 -10.13 50.91 16.91
C SER A 39 -9.51 49.84 17.81
N ALA A 40 -10.29 48.85 18.25
CA ALA A 40 -9.79 47.76 19.09
C ALA A 40 -8.77 46.88 18.34
N LYS A 41 -7.72 46.45 19.05
CA LYS A 41 -6.71 45.52 18.49
C LYS A 41 -7.10 44.05 18.70
N GLU A 42 -7.52 43.73 19.93
CA GLU A 42 -7.87 42.38 20.34
C GLU A 42 -9.21 41.91 19.76
N ALA A 43 -9.25 40.69 19.23
CA ALA A 43 -10.46 40.13 18.62
C ALA A 43 -11.64 40.07 19.58
N ALA A 44 -11.41 39.71 20.86
CA ALA A 44 -12.47 39.66 21.88
C ALA A 44 -13.12 41.03 22.11
N ARG A 45 -12.33 42.11 22.13
CA ARG A 45 -12.85 43.48 22.30
C ARG A 45 -13.59 43.95 21.04
N LYS A 46 -13.13 43.56 19.85
CA LYS A 46 -13.85 43.81 18.59
C LYS A 46 -15.23 43.16 18.61
N ILE A 47 -15.30 41.87 18.96
CA ILE A 47 -16.55 41.11 19.04
C ILE A 47 -17.50 41.80 20.01
N GLN A 48 -17.07 42.04 21.24
CA GLN A 48 -17.90 42.69 22.27
C GLN A 48 -18.44 44.05 21.79
N ALA A 49 -17.61 44.88 21.19
CA ALA A 49 -18.01 46.20 20.72
C ALA A 49 -18.99 46.12 19.54
N TYR A 50 -18.77 45.20 18.60
CA TYR A 50 -19.71 44.99 17.49
C TYR A 50 -21.03 44.36 17.94
N GLU A 51 -21.00 43.43 18.89
CA GLU A 51 -22.21 42.85 19.52
C GLU A 51 -23.06 43.94 20.18
N ARG A 52 -22.46 44.86 20.94
CA ARG A 52 -23.18 46.01 21.51
C ARG A 52 -23.73 46.95 20.44
N ALA A 53 -22.99 47.18 19.36
CA ALA A 53 -23.49 47.99 18.26
C ALA A 53 -24.74 47.37 17.59
N ILE A 54 -24.77 46.04 17.40
CA ILE A 54 -25.91 45.35 16.79
C ILE A 54 -27.07 45.06 17.77
N GLU A 55 -26.83 45.05 19.08
CA GLU A 55 -27.90 45.04 20.09
C GLU A 55 -28.71 46.36 20.03
N LEU A 56 -28.02 47.48 19.83
CA LEU A 56 -28.62 48.81 19.74
C LEU A 56 -29.20 49.13 18.36
N ASP A 57 -28.57 48.62 17.29
CA ASP A 57 -29.10 48.69 15.93
C ASP A 57 -28.94 47.33 15.21
N PRO A 58 -29.96 46.46 15.24
CA PRO A 58 -29.91 45.13 14.64
C PRO A 58 -29.71 45.09 13.12
N LEU A 59 -29.89 46.22 12.43
CA LEU A 59 -29.70 46.35 10.98
C LEU A 59 -28.42 47.11 10.62
N PHE A 60 -27.50 47.29 11.57
CA PHE A 60 -26.24 47.99 11.34
C PHE A 60 -25.29 47.15 10.47
N VAL A 61 -25.36 47.37 9.15
CA VAL A 61 -24.68 46.59 8.12
C VAL A 61 -23.16 46.53 8.34
N GLU A 62 -22.51 47.65 8.65
CA GLU A 62 -21.06 47.72 8.85
C GLU A 62 -20.61 46.94 10.08
N ALA A 63 -21.36 47.00 11.18
CA ALA A 63 -21.08 46.24 12.40
C ALA A 63 -21.27 44.74 12.17
N LEU A 64 -22.36 44.33 11.50
CA LEU A 64 -22.61 42.94 11.13
C LEU A 64 -21.51 42.39 10.20
N TYR A 65 -21.12 43.15 9.17
CA TYR A 65 -20.05 42.79 8.26
C TYR A 65 -18.71 42.63 8.98
N ASN A 66 -18.32 43.62 9.79
CA ASN A 66 -17.05 43.59 10.51
C ASN A 66 -17.00 42.46 11.57
N LEU A 67 -18.12 42.15 12.22
CA LEU A 67 -18.22 41.01 13.11
C LEU A 67 -18.01 39.69 12.37
N GLY A 68 -18.67 39.52 11.20
CA GLY A 68 -18.45 38.37 10.33
C GLY A 68 -16.99 38.22 9.89
N MET A 69 -16.31 39.34 9.59
CA MET A 69 -14.88 39.33 9.25
C MET A 69 -13.98 38.92 10.42
N VAL A 70 -14.32 39.29 11.66
CA VAL A 70 -13.58 38.85 12.84
C VAL A 70 -13.69 37.33 13.01
N TYR A 71 -14.89 36.75 12.93
CA TYR A 71 -15.07 35.30 12.98
C TYR A 71 -14.38 34.57 11.84
N LYS A 72 -14.43 35.12 10.63
CA LYS A 72 -13.72 34.56 9.47
C LYS A 72 -12.21 34.53 9.68
N SER A 73 -11.64 35.58 10.29
CA SER A 73 -10.20 35.62 10.63
C SER A 73 -9.80 34.59 11.69
N GLN A 74 -10.75 34.20 12.55
CA GLN A 74 -10.61 33.11 13.52
C GLN A 74 -10.88 31.72 12.92
N GLN A 75 -11.18 31.64 11.61
CA GLN A 75 -11.60 30.42 10.90
C GLN A 75 -12.92 29.81 11.41
N ASP A 76 -13.70 30.55 12.20
CA ASP A 76 -15.07 30.17 12.54
C ASP A 76 -16.00 30.55 11.38
N TYR A 77 -15.98 29.71 10.34
CA TYR A 77 -16.75 29.95 9.12
C TYR A 77 -18.27 29.89 9.35
N ALA A 78 -18.73 29.19 10.40
CA ALA A 78 -20.16 29.09 10.71
C ALA A 78 -20.70 30.42 11.25
N GLN A 79 -20.01 31.01 12.23
CA GLN A 79 -20.37 32.35 12.73
C GLN A 79 -20.14 33.42 11.66
N ALA A 80 -19.05 33.33 10.90
CA ALA A 80 -18.80 34.26 9.79
C ALA A 80 -19.94 34.26 8.78
N GLU A 81 -20.38 33.08 8.34
CA GLU A 81 -21.52 32.93 7.42
C GLU A 81 -22.78 33.58 8.01
N GLN A 82 -23.10 33.30 9.27
CA GLN A 82 -24.30 33.83 9.93
C GLN A 82 -24.33 35.37 9.93
N PHE A 83 -23.23 36.02 10.34
CA PHE A 83 -23.18 37.48 10.42
C PHE A 83 -23.06 38.15 9.05
N LEU A 84 -22.32 37.55 8.10
CA LEU A 84 -22.26 38.05 6.71
C LEU A 84 -23.61 37.92 6.01
N LEU A 85 -24.40 36.88 6.29
CA LEU A 85 -25.77 36.74 5.80
C LEU A 85 -26.70 37.81 6.37
N LYS A 86 -26.61 38.07 7.68
CA LYS A 86 -27.37 39.17 8.31
C LYS A 86 -26.99 40.51 7.68
N ALA A 87 -25.70 40.77 7.49
CA ALA A 87 -25.22 41.98 6.82
C ALA A 87 -25.79 42.09 5.40
N ASN A 88 -25.80 41.00 4.63
CA ASN A 88 -26.38 40.95 3.30
C ASN A 88 -27.90 41.23 3.29
N ASN A 89 -28.63 40.75 4.30
CA ASN A 89 -30.08 40.93 4.37
C ASN A 89 -30.49 42.31 4.90
N ALA A 90 -29.62 42.97 5.67
CA ALA A 90 -29.85 44.30 6.22
C ALA A 90 -29.51 45.45 5.24
N LYS A 91 -28.95 45.15 4.06
CA LYS A 91 -28.61 46.16 3.05
C LYS A 91 -29.86 46.90 2.57
N THR A 92 -29.70 48.18 2.28
CA THR A 92 -30.71 49.04 1.67
C THR A 92 -30.14 49.73 0.43
N GLU A 93 -30.97 50.46 -0.33
CA GLU A 93 -30.49 51.27 -1.47
C GLU A 93 -29.44 52.31 -1.07
N LYS A 94 -29.38 52.69 0.21
CA LYS A 94 -28.39 53.64 0.75
C LYS A 94 -27.07 52.98 1.13
N THR A 95 -26.99 51.65 1.17
CA THR A 95 -25.75 50.94 1.50
C THR A 95 -24.71 51.24 0.42
N PRO A 96 -23.48 51.65 0.79
CA PRO A 96 -22.42 51.93 -0.19
C PRO A 96 -22.20 50.75 -1.13
N LYS A 97 -22.12 51.03 -2.44
CA LYS A 97 -21.95 50.00 -3.48
C LYS A 97 -20.72 49.13 -3.22
N ASP A 98 -19.61 49.73 -2.79
CA ASP A 98 -18.38 49.01 -2.46
C ASP A 98 -18.54 48.08 -1.25
N LEU A 99 -19.31 48.50 -0.24
CA LEU A 99 -19.63 47.65 0.91
C LEU A 99 -20.52 46.48 0.50
N ASN A 100 -21.50 46.71 -0.37
CA ASN A 100 -22.33 45.66 -0.94
C ASN A 100 -21.48 44.60 -1.67
N VAL A 101 -20.55 45.03 -2.53
CA VAL A 101 -19.62 44.13 -3.24
C VAL A 101 -18.74 43.35 -2.27
N ARG A 102 -18.19 44.00 -1.24
CA ARG A 102 -17.37 43.35 -0.20
C ARG A 102 -18.16 42.30 0.58
N ILE A 103 -19.40 42.60 0.99
CA ILE A 103 -20.26 41.63 1.68
C ILE A 103 -20.51 40.41 0.79
N LEU A 104 -20.86 40.61 -0.48
CA LEU A 104 -21.10 39.51 -1.42
C LEU A 104 -19.84 38.66 -1.62
N TYR A 105 -18.68 39.29 -1.83
CA TYR A 105 -17.40 38.61 -1.97
C TYR A 105 -17.02 37.79 -0.72
N GLU A 106 -17.10 38.39 0.46
CA GLU A 106 -16.70 37.74 1.71
C GLU A 106 -17.64 36.61 2.10
N LEU A 107 -18.95 36.77 1.86
CA LEU A 107 -19.96 35.74 2.06
C LEU A 107 -19.71 34.56 1.11
N SER A 108 -19.51 34.82 -0.19
CA SER A 108 -19.27 33.76 -1.16
C SER A 108 -17.98 32.99 -0.93
N THR A 109 -16.91 33.66 -0.56
CA THR A 109 -15.65 32.97 -0.20
C THR A 109 -15.80 32.17 1.09
N THR A 110 -16.68 32.59 2.00
CA THR A 110 -17.05 31.79 3.18
C THR A 110 -17.85 30.56 2.78
N TYR A 111 -18.81 30.68 1.87
CA TYR A 111 -19.52 29.54 1.28
C TYR A 111 -18.60 28.53 0.61
N ALA A 112 -17.59 29.00 -0.14
CA ALA A 112 -16.59 28.12 -0.73
C ALA A 112 -15.83 27.31 0.34
N LYS A 113 -15.50 27.93 1.49
CA LYS A 113 -14.84 27.26 2.62
C LYS A 113 -15.73 26.24 3.33
N THR A 114 -17.04 26.44 3.31
CA THR A 114 -18.01 25.48 3.86
C THR A 114 -18.53 24.46 2.83
N GLY A 115 -17.94 24.41 1.62
CA GLY A 115 -18.32 23.45 0.57
C GLY A 115 -19.60 23.81 -0.21
N LYS A 116 -20.21 24.98 0.04
CA LYS A 116 -21.40 25.48 -0.65
C LYS A 116 -21.02 26.14 -1.98
N LEU A 117 -20.55 25.33 -2.93
CA LEU A 117 -19.88 25.82 -4.15
C LEU A 117 -20.82 26.58 -5.09
N GLN A 118 -22.10 26.18 -5.17
CA GLN A 118 -23.08 26.82 -6.05
C GLN A 118 -23.45 28.23 -5.54
N GLU A 119 -23.68 28.37 -4.24
CA GLU A 119 -23.97 29.64 -3.58
C GLU A 119 -22.76 30.57 -3.63
N ALA A 120 -21.55 30.00 -3.47
CA ALA A 120 -20.31 30.74 -3.63
C ALA A 120 -20.21 31.36 -5.04
N GLU A 121 -20.42 30.57 -6.10
CA GLU A 121 -20.35 31.05 -7.49
C GLU A 121 -21.42 32.12 -7.75
N ALA A 122 -22.67 31.85 -7.36
CA ALA A 122 -23.77 32.77 -7.57
C ALA A 122 -23.52 34.13 -6.92
N GLY A 123 -23.02 34.14 -5.67
CA GLY A 123 -22.70 35.40 -4.97
C GLY A 123 -21.47 36.11 -5.55
N LEU A 124 -20.44 35.39 -6.01
CA LEU A 124 -19.29 35.99 -6.67
C LEU A 124 -19.68 36.62 -8.02
N ARG A 125 -20.56 35.98 -8.81
CA ARG A 125 -21.09 36.59 -10.04
C ARG A 125 -21.94 37.83 -9.76
N LYS A 126 -22.73 37.82 -8.68
CA LYS A 126 -23.44 39.04 -8.22
C LYS A 126 -22.46 40.15 -7.84
N ALA A 127 -21.38 39.81 -7.13
CA ALA A 127 -20.32 40.77 -6.80
C ALA A 127 -19.61 41.31 -8.06
N GLN A 128 -19.32 40.43 -9.03
CA GLN A 128 -18.69 40.78 -10.31
C GLN A 128 -19.56 41.73 -11.15
N ASN A 129 -20.89 41.58 -11.12
CA ASN A 129 -21.81 42.47 -11.83
C ASN A 129 -21.99 43.83 -11.14
N ALA A 130 -21.68 43.93 -9.84
CA ALA A 130 -21.86 45.12 -9.04
C ALA A 130 -20.56 45.90 -8.78
N VAL A 131 -19.40 45.40 -9.20
CA VAL A 131 -18.10 46.02 -8.94
C VAL A 131 -17.72 47.00 -10.06
N ASP A 132 -17.27 48.19 -9.66
CA ASP A 132 -16.72 49.19 -10.60
C ASP A 132 -15.19 49.27 -10.51
N GLU A 133 -14.60 48.97 -9.35
CA GLU A 133 -13.15 49.07 -9.12
C GLU A 133 -12.39 47.87 -9.69
N ASP A 134 -11.43 48.13 -10.58
CA ASP A 134 -10.65 47.08 -11.26
C ASP A 134 -9.86 46.18 -10.30
N ARG A 135 -9.40 46.72 -9.17
CA ARG A 135 -8.68 45.94 -8.15
C ARG A 135 -9.58 44.88 -7.53
N ILE A 136 -10.80 45.26 -7.15
CA ILE A 136 -11.78 44.34 -6.55
C ILE A 136 -12.31 43.39 -7.63
N ALA A 137 -12.56 43.86 -8.84
CA ALA A 137 -12.98 43.02 -9.97
C ALA A 137 -11.93 41.94 -10.29
N SER A 138 -10.64 42.29 -10.28
CA SER A 138 -9.55 41.33 -10.42
C SER A 138 -9.57 40.27 -9.30
N MET A 139 -9.73 40.68 -8.03
CA MET A 139 -9.83 39.74 -6.91
C MET A 139 -11.02 38.77 -7.04
N ILE A 140 -12.19 39.27 -7.46
CA ILE A 140 -13.39 38.45 -7.67
C ILE A 140 -13.16 37.43 -8.79
N SER A 141 -12.59 37.86 -9.92
CA SER A 141 -12.26 36.95 -11.04
C SER A 141 -11.24 35.88 -10.65
N PHE A 142 -10.28 36.20 -9.77
CA PHE A 142 -9.34 35.20 -9.25
C PHE A 142 -10.06 34.12 -8.43
N GLU A 143 -10.95 34.52 -7.52
CA GLU A 143 -11.71 33.57 -6.69
C GLU A 143 -12.73 32.78 -7.51
N LEU A 144 -13.40 33.39 -8.50
CA LEU A 144 -14.24 32.67 -9.46
C LEU A 144 -13.44 31.63 -10.23
N GLY A 145 -12.26 32.00 -10.74
CA GLY A 145 -11.36 31.09 -11.43
C GLY A 145 -10.96 29.88 -10.56
N ARG A 146 -10.60 30.12 -9.30
CA ARG A 146 -10.30 29.06 -8.33
C ARG A 146 -11.50 28.16 -8.04
N LEU A 147 -12.69 28.74 -7.91
CA LEU A 147 -13.92 27.99 -7.65
C LEU A 147 -14.32 27.13 -8.86
N LEU A 148 -14.20 27.67 -10.07
CA LEU A 148 -14.46 26.94 -11.31
C LEU A 148 -13.43 25.83 -11.54
N HIS A 149 -12.17 26.08 -11.18
CA HIS A 149 -11.11 25.06 -11.18
C HIS A 149 -11.44 23.91 -10.22
N GLN A 150 -11.88 24.21 -9.00
CA GLN A 150 -12.33 23.18 -8.04
C GLN A 150 -13.50 22.34 -8.57
N GLN A 151 -14.36 22.94 -9.41
CA GLN A 151 -15.46 22.25 -10.10
C GLN A 151 -15.03 21.55 -11.41
N GLN A 152 -13.73 21.51 -11.73
CA GLN A 152 -13.17 20.98 -12.99
C GLN A 152 -13.68 21.66 -14.26
N ARG A 153 -14.25 22.88 -14.15
CA ARG A 153 -14.74 23.70 -15.27
C ARG A 153 -13.60 24.53 -15.85
N TYR A 154 -12.58 23.84 -16.38
CA TYR A 154 -11.29 24.44 -16.75
C TYR A 154 -11.40 25.57 -17.79
N ALA A 155 -12.22 25.40 -18.84
CA ALA A 155 -12.36 26.41 -19.90
C ALA A 155 -12.94 27.74 -19.37
N GLU A 156 -13.95 27.66 -18.51
CA GLU A 156 -14.55 28.83 -17.86
C GLU A 156 -13.58 29.45 -16.87
N ALA A 157 -12.90 28.64 -16.06
CA ALA A 157 -11.88 29.09 -15.12
C ALA A 157 -10.79 29.91 -15.83
N LEU A 158 -10.24 29.39 -16.94
CA LEU A 158 -9.22 30.09 -17.72
C LEU A 158 -9.74 31.39 -18.34
N THR A 159 -11.00 31.45 -18.75
CA THR A 159 -11.61 32.65 -19.32
C THR A 159 -11.76 33.73 -18.25
N GLU A 160 -12.28 33.39 -17.08
CA GLU A 160 -12.42 34.30 -15.94
C GLU A 160 -11.07 34.79 -15.42
N LEU A 161 -10.08 33.89 -15.32
CA LEU A 161 -8.73 34.24 -14.88
C LEU A 161 -8.05 35.20 -15.87
N ARG A 162 -8.17 34.97 -17.18
CA ARG A 162 -7.64 35.90 -18.21
C ARG A 162 -8.27 37.28 -18.10
N ALA A 163 -9.59 37.33 -17.91
CA ALA A 163 -10.30 38.60 -17.75
C ALA A 163 -9.81 39.35 -16.49
N GLY A 164 -9.69 38.67 -15.36
CA GLY A 164 -9.20 39.26 -14.10
C GLY A 164 -7.74 39.71 -14.15
N MET A 165 -6.88 38.94 -14.83
CA MET A 165 -5.46 39.22 -15.01
C MET A 165 -5.20 40.50 -15.80
N ASN A 166 -6.06 40.81 -16.79
CA ASN A 166 -5.90 41.98 -17.65
C ASN A 166 -6.28 43.29 -16.98
N ARG A 167 -7.03 43.26 -15.87
CA ARG A 167 -7.46 44.45 -15.13
C ARG A 167 -6.34 45.08 -14.28
N VAL A 168 -5.48 44.27 -13.66
CA VAL A 168 -4.44 44.76 -12.74
C VAL A 168 -3.10 44.09 -13.03
N ALA A 169 -2.11 44.89 -13.42
CA ALA A 169 -0.78 44.40 -13.79
C ALA A 169 -0.03 43.73 -12.61
N GLU A 170 -0.20 44.24 -11.39
CA GLU A 170 0.49 43.75 -10.18
C GLU A 170 0.17 42.29 -9.85
N ASN A 171 -1.04 41.82 -10.17
CA ASN A 171 -1.48 40.46 -9.82
C ASN A 171 -1.18 39.42 -10.92
N ARG A 172 -0.63 39.82 -12.07
CA ARG A 172 -0.48 38.94 -13.24
C ARG A 172 0.26 37.63 -12.95
N GLY A 173 1.29 37.68 -12.11
CA GLY A 173 2.04 36.48 -11.73
C GLY A 173 1.17 35.40 -11.07
N LYS A 174 0.28 35.79 -10.13
CA LYS A 174 -0.61 34.86 -9.44
C LYS A 174 -1.61 34.19 -10.38
N PHE A 175 -2.18 34.97 -11.29
CA PHE A 175 -3.08 34.45 -12.32
C PHE A 175 -2.36 33.52 -13.29
N ALA A 176 -1.19 33.91 -13.78
CA ALA A 176 -0.41 33.12 -14.72
C ALA A 176 -0.05 31.74 -14.15
N THR A 177 0.36 31.67 -12.88
CA THR A 177 0.66 30.39 -12.22
C THR A 177 -0.57 29.48 -12.18
N LEU A 178 -1.71 29.99 -11.68
CA LEU A 178 -2.94 29.20 -11.59
C LEU A 178 -3.47 28.78 -12.98
N MET A 179 -3.43 29.69 -13.95
CA MET A 179 -3.82 29.38 -15.32
C MET A 179 -2.95 28.29 -15.93
N LEU A 180 -1.64 28.32 -15.72
CA LEU A 180 -0.72 27.29 -16.21
C LEU A 180 -1.05 25.93 -15.59
N THR A 181 -1.32 25.88 -14.29
CA THR A 181 -1.77 24.66 -13.61
C THR A 181 -3.06 24.12 -14.23
N ILE A 182 -4.07 24.98 -14.41
CA ILE A 182 -5.35 24.59 -15.01
C ILE A 182 -5.18 24.14 -16.46
N GLN A 183 -4.33 24.80 -17.24
CA GLN A 183 -4.04 24.43 -18.63
C GLN A 183 -3.41 23.04 -18.71
N ASN A 184 -2.43 22.75 -17.85
CA ASN A 184 -1.79 21.44 -17.78
C ASN A 184 -2.82 20.37 -17.39
N GLU A 185 -3.62 20.60 -16.33
CA GLU A 185 -4.67 19.66 -15.91
C GLU A 185 -5.71 19.40 -17.01
N GLN A 186 -6.15 20.46 -17.71
CA GLN A 186 -7.08 20.34 -18.84
C GLN A 186 -6.46 19.53 -19.99
N GLN A 187 -5.19 19.77 -20.32
CA GLN A 187 -4.49 19.04 -21.37
C GLN A 187 -4.38 17.56 -21.01
N MET A 188 -3.98 17.23 -19.78
CA MET A 188 -3.88 15.86 -19.30
C MET A 188 -5.23 15.15 -19.32
N GLN A 189 -6.28 15.83 -18.89
CA GLN A 189 -7.65 15.32 -18.96
C GLN A 189 -8.08 15.03 -20.41
N THR A 190 -7.77 15.93 -21.34
CA THR A 190 -8.09 15.79 -22.76
C THR A 190 -7.37 14.61 -23.40
N LEU A 191 -6.07 14.46 -23.10
CA LEU A 191 -5.27 13.33 -23.57
C LEU A 191 -5.87 12.00 -23.08
N TYR A 192 -6.26 11.95 -21.80
CA TYR A 192 -6.85 10.76 -21.20
C TYR A 192 -8.20 10.38 -21.85
N GLU A 193 -9.05 11.37 -22.12
CA GLU A 193 -10.32 11.16 -22.83
C GLU A 193 -10.09 10.63 -24.25
N LYS A 194 -9.10 11.16 -24.98
CA LYS A 194 -8.72 10.65 -26.30
C LYS A 194 -8.18 9.23 -26.23
N ALA A 195 -7.33 8.93 -25.25
CA ALA A 195 -6.74 7.60 -25.08
C ALA A 195 -7.81 6.55 -24.78
N THR A 196 -8.74 6.87 -23.86
CA THR A 196 -9.86 6.00 -23.52
C THR A 196 -10.82 5.80 -24.69
N GLN A 197 -11.11 6.84 -25.48
CA GLN A 197 -11.91 6.73 -26.70
C GLN A 197 -11.23 5.86 -27.78
N ALA A 198 -9.92 6.06 -28.00
CA ALA A 198 -9.14 5.24 -28.93
C ALA A 198 -9.19 3.75 -28.52
N LYS A 199 -9.05 3.47 -27.22
CA LYS A 199 -9.19 2.12 -26.68
C LYS A 199 -10.59 1.55 -26.93
N GLN A 200 -11.65 2.30 -26.63
CA GLN A 200 -13.04 1.85 -26.82
C GLN A 200 -13.38 1.57 -28.29
N THR A 201 -12.78 2.32 -29.21
CA THR A 201 -12.95 2.14 -30.66
C THR A 201 -12.04 1.07 -31.26
N GLY A 202 -11.27 0.35 -30.43
CA GLY A 202 -10.37 -0.73 -30.85
C GLY A 202 -9.05 -0.25 -31.48
N LYS A 203 -8.78 1.06 -31.47
CA LYS A 203 -7.51 1.64 -31.92
C LYS A 203 -6.45 1.54 -30.82
N LEU A 204 -6.04 0.31 -30.51
CA LEU A 204 -5.21 0.01 -29.34
C LEU A 204 -3.81 0.62 -29.42
N ALA A 205 -3.23 0.74 -30.62
CA ALA A 205 -1.93 1.39 -30.81
C ALA A 205 -2.00 2.90 -30.52
N ASP A 206 -3.01 3.58 -31.04
CA ASP A 206 -3.23 5.01 -30.78
C ASP A 206 -3.49 5.24 -29.28
N ALA A 207 -4.30 4.38 -28.65
CA ALA A 207 -4.57 4.45 -27.21
C ALA A 207 -3.28 4.31 -26.38
N ARG A 208 -2.40 3.37 -26.75
CA ARG A 208 -1.11 3.16 -26.10
C ARG A 208 -0.25 4.42 -26.18
N VAL A 209 -0.06 4.98 -27.39
CA VAL A 209 0.76 6.19 -27.57
C VAL A 209 0.25 7.35 -26.70
N LEU A 210 -1.07 7.55 -26.65
CA LEU A 210 -1.66 8.61 -25.84
C LEU A 210 -1.51 8.36 -24.33
N PHE A 211 -1.63 7.11 -23.88
CA PHE A 211 -1.38 6.76 -22.48
C PHE A 211 0.11 6.89 -22.10
N GLU A 212 1.04 6.54 -22.99
CA GLU A 212 2.47 6.73 -22.79
C GLU A 212 2.83 8.22 -22.69
N GLU A 213 2.25 9.06 -23.55
CA GLU A 213 2.40 10.51 -23.48
C GLU A 213 1.95 11.09 -22.14
N ILE A 214 0.85 10.56 -21.58
CA ILE A 214 0.36 10.96 -20.26
C ILE A 214 1.35 10.57 -19.16
N LEU A 215 1.85 9.33 -19.14
CA LEU A 215 2.81 8.90 -18.10
C LEU A 215 4.14 9.65 -18.15
N GLN A 216 4.57 10.08 -19.34
CA GLN A 216 5.78 10.92 -19.46
C GLN A 216 5.61 12.28 -18.78
N GLN A 217 4.39 12.83 -18.77
CA GLN A 217 4.10 14.13 -18.15
C GLN A 217 3.73 13.99 -16.67
N ASP A 218 2.97 12.96 -16.31
CA ASP A 218 2.60 12.64 -14.93
C ASP A 218 2.49 11.11 -14.75
N PRO A 219 3.52 10.48 -14.15
CA PRO A 219 3.55 9.04 -13.92
C PRO A 219 2.39 8.53 -13.03
N ASN A 220 1.80 9.40 -12.21
CA ASN A 220 0.74 9.03 -11.27
C ASN A 220 -0.65 9.48 -11.75
N PHE A 221 -0.79 9.83 -13.03
CA PHE A 221 -2.05 10.31 -13.57
C PHE A 221 -3.11 9.20 -13.64
N LYS A 222 -4.04 9.22 -12.68
CA LYS A 222 -5.21 8.32 -12.62
C LYS A 222 -4.81 6.84 -12.69
N ASP A 223 -5.41 6.07 -13.59
CA ASP A 223 -5.21 4.64 -13.79
C ASP A 223 -4.43 4.32 -15.07
N VAL A 224 -3.72 5.30 -15.63
CA VAL A 224 -3.08 5.17 -16.96
C VAL A 224 -2.07 4.01 -17.02
N ALA A 225 -1.25 3.83 -15.98
CA ALA A 225 -0.33 2.69 -15.89
C ALA A 225 -1.06 1.33 -15.97
N VAL A 226 -2.18 1.21 -15.23
CA VAL A 226 -3.04 0.01 -15.26
C VAL A 226 -3.68 -0.19 -16.63
N GLN A 227 -4.07 0.90 -17.30
CA GLN A 227 -4.65 0.82 -18.65
C GLN A 227 -3.62 0.34 -19.69
N LEU A 228 -2.37 0.79 -19.61
CA LEU A 228 -1.28 0.34 -20.47
C LEU A 228 -0.93 -1.14 -20.25
N GLU A 229 -0.80 -1.58 -19.01
CA GLU A 229 -0.50 -3.00 -18.74
C GLU A 229 -1.59 -3.94 -19.26
N ARG A 230 -2.85 -3.51 -19.20
CA ARG A 230 -3.97 -4.26 -19.80
C ARG A 230 -3.84 -4.35 -21.32
N LEU A 231 -3.42 -3.25 -21.98
CA LEU A 231 -3.16 -3.25 -23.42
C LEU A 231 -1.98 -4.17 -23.78
N ASP A 232 -0.91 -4.15 -22.99
CA ASP A 232 0.24 -5.06 -23.13
C ASP A 232 -0.16 -6.53 -22.97
N SER A 233 -0.93 -6.83 -21.93
CA SER A 233 -1.43 -8.17 -21.64
C SER A 233 -2.31 -8.68 -22.78
N GLN A 234 -3.23 -7.84 -23.26
CA GLN A 234 -4.10 -8.18 -24.39
C GLN A 234 -3.28 -8.44 -25.66
N GLN A 235 -2.32 -7.57 -25.97
CA GLN A 235 -1.44 -7.74 -27.12
C GLN A 235 -0.60 -9.03 -27.02
N LYS A 236 -0.12 -9.37 -25.82
CA LYS A 236 0.64 -10.61 -25.56
C LYS A 236 -0.22 -11.85 -25.74
N VAL A 237 -1.48 -11.82 -25.28
CA VAL A 237 -2.46 -12.90 -25.48
C VAL A 237 -2.79 -13.08 -26.95
N ASP A 238 -3.00 -11.98 -27.68
CA ASP A 238 -3.29 -12.03 -29.11
C ASP A 238 -2.10 -12.55 -29.92
N ALA A 239 -0.87 -12.11 -29.61
CA ALA A 239 0.35 -12.57 -30.27
C ALA A 239 0.65 -14.06 -30.03
N ASN A 240 0.34 -14.57 -28.83
CA ASN A 240 0.67 -15.94 -28.41
C ASN A 240 -0.55 -16.88 -28.37
N LYS A 241 -1.67 -16.46 -28.96
CA LYS A 241 -2.96 -17.17 -28.87
C LYS A 241 -2.89 -18.64 -29.26
N ALA A 242 -2.10 -18.98 -30.27
CA ALA A 242 -1.89 -20.37 -30.72
C ALA A 242 -1.16 -21.21 -29.67
N VAL A 243 -0.11 -20.66 -29.05
CA VAL A 243 0.67 -21.33 -28.00
C VAL A 243 -0.20 -21.56 -26.76
N PHE A 244 -0.95 -20.53 -26.35
CA PHE A 244 -1.84 -20.63 -25.19
C PHE A 244 -2.99 -21.61 -25.43
N ASN A 245 -3.49 -21.71 -26.65
CA ASN A 245 -4.46 -22.75 -27.01
C ASN A 245 -3.85 -24.13 -26.88
N SER A 246 -2.63 -24.34 -27.37
CA SER A 246 -1.94 -25.64 -27.24
C SER A 246 -1.76 -26.06 -25.79
N LEU A 247 -1.32 -25.14 -24.91
CA LEU A 247 -1.15 -25.40 -23.48
C LEU A 247 -2.48 -25.71 -22.79
N TYR A 248 -3.55 -25.01 -23.18
CA TYR A 248 -4.89 -25.27 -22.66
C TYR A 248 -5.38 -26.67 -23.04
N GLU A 249 -5.20 -27.09 -24.30
CA GLU A 249 -5.59 -28.44 -24.75
C GLU A 249 -4.74 -29.53 -24.09
N GLU A 250 -3.46 -29.28 -23.80
CA GLU A 250 -2.61 -30.18 -23.03
C GLU A 250 -3.14 -30.37 -21.60
N ALA A 251 -3.50 -29.28 -20.92
CA ALA A 251 -4.10 -29.34 -19.59
C ALA A 251 -5.44 -30.12 -19.59
N ARG A 252 -6.27 -29.89 -20.61
CA ARG A 252 -7.50 -30.67 -20.84
C ARG A 252 -7.23 -32.16 -21.02
N LYS A 253 -6.16 -32.53 -21.70
CA LYS A 253 -5.79 -33.93 -21.91
C LYS A 253 -5.41 -34.63 -20.59
N TYR A 254 -4.67 -33.97 -19.71
CA TYR A 254 -4.38 -34.50 -18.38
C TYR A 254 -5.65 -34.65 -17.55
N GLU A 255 -6.55 -33.68 -17.65
CA GLU A 255 -7.83 -33.69 -16.95
C GLU A 255 -8.72 -34.85 -17.41
N THR A 256 -8.89 -35.06 -18.72
CA THR A 256 -9.69 -36.18 -19.25
C THR A 256 -9.05 -37.54 -18.98
N ALA A 257 -7.73 -37.60 -18.84
CA ALA A 257 -7.02 -38.80 -18.41
C ALA A 257 -7.18 -39.09 -16.90
N GLY A 258 -7.84 -38.22 -16.13
CA GLY A 258 -8.00 -38.36 -14.68
C GLY A 258 -6.75 -38.05 -13.87
N ASN A 259 -5.69 -37.52 -14.50
CA ASN A 259 -4.45 -37.13 -13.84
C ASN A 259 -4.59 -35.72 -13.25
N LEU A 260 -5.37 -35.61 -12.17
CA LEU A 260 -5.78 -34.32 -11.61
C LEU A 260 -4.60 -33.41 -11.25
N GLU A 261 -3.52 -33.97 -10.68
CA GLU A 261 -2.33 -33.19 -10.30
C GLU A 261 -1.61 -32.58 -11.50
N LEU A 262 -1.44 -33.38 -12.57
CA LEU A 262 -0.82 -32.90 -13.82
C LEU A 262 -1.72 -31.88 -14.53
N ALA A 263 -3.03 -32.08 -14.48
CA ALA A 263 -3.99 -31.14 -15.05
C ALA A 263 -3.95 -29.78 -14.35
N ILE A 264 -3.95 -29.78 -13.01
CA ILE A 264 -3.82 -28.55 -12.20
C ILE A 264 -2.52 -27.82 -12.56
N ALA A 265 -1.38 -28.51 -12.56
CA ALA A 265 -0.09 -27.91 -12.87
C ALA A 265 -0.04 -27.31 -14.30
N ALA A 266 -0.64 -28.00 -15.28
CA ALA A 266 -0.69 -27.53 -16.66
C ALA A 266 -1.57 -26.28 -16.83
N TYR A 267 -2.73 -26.21 -16.19
CA TYR A 267 -3.57 -25.00 -16.21
C TYR A 267 -2.90 -23.83 -15.47
N GLU A 268 -2.23 -24.08 -14.35
CA GLU A 268 -1.51 -23.04 -13.61
C GLU A 268 -0.35 -22.46 -14.43
N LYS A 269 0.41 -23.31 -15.13
CA LYS A 269 1.45 -22.86 -16.07
C LYS A 269 0.90 -21.99 -17.19
N LEU A 270 -0.26 -22.32 -17.73
CA LEU A 270 -0.94 -21.49 -18.74
C LEU A 270 -1.33 -20.12 -18.16
N LEU A 271 -1.95 -20.10 -16.98
CA LEU A 271 -2.37 -18.87 -16.32
C LEU A 271 -1.18 -17.98 -15.95
N LEU A 272 -0.02 -18.56 -15.61
CA LEU A 272 1.21 -17.81 -15.37
C LEU A 272 1.65 -17.02 -16.62
N GLN A 273 1.49 -17.59 -17.81
CA GLN A 273 1.95 -16.97 -19.07
C GLN A 273 0.93 -16.01 -19.67
N ALA A 274 -0.35 -16.36 -19.58
CA ALA A 274 -1.47 -15.66 -20.22
C ALA A 274 -2.25 -14.74 -19.27
N GLY A 275 -2.05 -14.85 -17.95
CA GLY A 275 -2.84 -14.17 -16.93
C GLY A 275 -4.26 -14.71 -16.86
N VAL A 276 -5.13 -14.25 -17.77
CA VAL A 276 -6.51 -14.71 -17.91
C VAL A 276 -6.67 -15.42 -19.24
N TYR A 277 -7.09 -16.68 -19.20
CA TYR A 277 -7.26 -17.47 -20.40
C TYR A 277 -8.42 -18.47 -20.28
N LYS A 278 -9.46 -18.29 -21.09
CA LYS A 278 -10.69 -19.11 -21.09
C LYS A 278 -11.22 -19.29 -19.65
N ASP A 279 -11.53 -20.52 -19.27
CA ASP A 279 -12.02 -20.99 -17.97
C ASP A 279 -10.93 -21.68 -17.14
N ALA A 280 -9.64 -21.57 -17.51
CA ALA A 280 -8.56 -22.32 -16.86
C ALA A 280 -8.51 -22.11 -15.34
N ARG A 281 -8.83 -20.90 -14.85
CA ARG A 281 -8.84 -20.58 -13.41
C ARG A 281 -9.94 -21.34 -12.66
N SER A 282 -11.15 -21.41 -13.20
CA SER A 282 -12.24 -22.16 -12.58
C SER A 282 -11.94 -23.67 -12.59
N ARG A 283 -11.34 -24.19 -13.67
CA ARG A 283 -10.94 -25.61 -13.74
C ARG A 283 -9.94 -25.99 -12.67
N VAL A 284 -8.91 -25.16 -12.41
CA VAL A 284 -7.95 -25.41 -11.32
C VAL A 284 -8.64 -25.54 -9.97
N GLN A 285 -9.60 -24.67 -9.66
CA GLN A 285 -10.32 -24.70 -8.39
C GLN A 285 -11.14 -25.99 -8.23
N GLU A 286 -11.88 -26.39 -9.27
CA GLU A 286 -12.66 -27.63 -9.28
C GLU A 286 -11.77 -28.86 -9.08
N LEU A 287 -10.66 -28.94 -9.82
CA LEU A 287 -9.74 -30.07 -9.78
C LEU A 287 -9.04 -30.21 -8.42
N ARG A 288 -8.66 -29.09 -7.77
CA ARG A 288 -8.06 -29.10 -6.44
C ARG A 288 -9.02 -29.68 -5.41
N GLN A 289 -10.28 -29.23 -5.40
CA GLN A 289 -11.31 -29.75 -4.49
C GLN A 289 -11.51 -31.27 -4.69
N GLN A 290 -11.54 -31.71 -5.95
CA GLN A 290 -11.65 -33.14 -6.26
C GLN A 290 -10.43 -33.92 -5.75
N ASN A 291 -9.22 -33.41 -5.97
CA ASN A 291 -7.98 -34.07 -5.54
C ASN A 291 -7.88 -34.15 -4.01
N ASP A 292 -8.25 -33.09 -3.29
CA ASP A 292 -8.25 -33.06 -1.83
C ASP A 292 -9.20 -34.10 -1.23
N LYS A 293 -10.37 -34.27 -1.83
CA LYS A 293 -11.33 -35.32 -1.43
C LYS A 293 -10.75 -36.73 -1.61
N ILE A 294 -10.07 -36.98 -2.73
CA ILE A 294 -9.42 -38.27 -3.02
C ILE A 294 -8.29 -38.54 -2.01
N ARG A 295 -7.44 -37.54 -1.75
CA ARG A 295 -6.35 -37.63 -0.76
C ARG A 295 -6.87 -37.89 0.65
N ALA A 296 -7.94 -37.20 1.06
CA ALA A 296 -8.58 -37.42 2.35
C ALA A 296 -9.13 -38.86 2.49
N GLN A 297 -9.83 -39.36 1.47
CA GLN A 297 -10.35 -40.74 1.46
C GLN A 297 -9.21 -41.77 1.54
N LYS A 298 -8.13 -41.57 0.78
CA LYS A 298 -6.95 -42.47 0.81
C LYS A 298 -6.32 -42.51 2.21
N LYS A 299 -6.20 -41.36 2.88
CA LYS A 299 -5.67 -41.26 4.25
C LYS A 299 -6.52 -42.06 5.25
N LEU A 300 -7.85 -41.98 5.14
CA LEU A 300 -8.76 -42.77 5.98
C LEU A 300 -8.62 -44.28 5.73
N GLU A 301 -8.44 -44.67 4.47
CA GLU A 301 -8.20 -46.07 4.10
C GLU A 301 -6.89 -46.61 4.71
N GLU A 302 -5.81 -45.85 4.65
CA GLU A 302 -4.52 -46.20 5.26
C GLU A 302 -4.65 -46.34 6.79
N GLN A 303 -5.34 -45.41 7.45
CA GLN A 303 -5.63 -45.50 8.88
C GLN A 303 -6.47 -46.73 9.21
N TYR A 304 -7.47 -47.05 8.40
CA TYR A 304 -8.30 -48.22 8.62
C TYR A 304 -7.50 -49.52 8.56
N ILE A 305 -6.55 -49.64 7.61
CA ILE A 305 -5.62 -50.77 7.54
C ILE A 305 -4.78 -50.89 8.81
N LEU A 306 -4.25 -49.76 9.31
CA LEU A 306 -3.48 -49.73 10.57
C LEU A 306 -4.34 -50.15 11.78
N GLY A 307 -5.58 -49.67 11.88
CA GLY A 307 -6.52 -50.04 12.94
C GLY A 307 -6.87 -51.53 12.91
N MET A 308 -7.05 -52.10 11.73
CA MET A 308 -7.29 -53.54 11.56
C MET A 308 -6.07 -54.38 11.93
N SER A 309 -4.86 -53.91 11.62
CA SER A 309 -3.60 -54.55 12.04
C SER A 309 -3.47 -54.56 13.58
N ALA A 310 -3.77 -53.43 14.23
CA ALA A 310 -3.76 -53.31 15.68
C ALA A 310 -4.79 -54.25 16.35
N LEU A 311 -6.02 -54.35 15.81
CA LEU A 311 -7.01 -55.32 16.30
C LEU A 311 -6.50 -56.75 16.23
N LYS A 312 -5.90 -57.14 15.11
CA LYS A 312 -5.35 -58.49 14.93
C LYS A 312 -4.23 -58.78 15.93
N ALA A 313 -3.42 -57.78 16.26
CA ALA A 313 -2.38 -57.86 17.28
C ALA A 313 -2.92 -57.86 18.72
N LYS A 314 -4.25 -57.71 18.92
CA LYS A 314 -4.87 -57.46 20.23
C LYS A 314 -4.33 -56.21 20.93
N ASP A 315 -3.87 -55.25 20.14
CA ASP A 315 -3.49 -53.93 20.62
C ASP A 315 -4.73 -53.04 20.66
N TRP A 316 -5.57 -53.30 21.67
CA TRP A 316 -6.90 -52.72 21.76
C TRP A 316 -6.88 -51.20 21.95
N ALA A 317 -5.89 -50.66 22.67
CA ALA A 317 -5.74 -49.23 22.90
C ALA A 317 -5.46 -48.48 21.59
N ARG A 318 -4.47 -48.96 20.83
CA ARG A 318 -4.12 -48.41 19.52
C ARG A 318 -5.24 -48.54 18.51
N ALA A 319 -5.88 -49.70 18.42
CA ALA A 319 -7.03 -49.91 17.55
C ALA A 319 -8.17 -48.94 17.87
N LEU A 320 -8.48 -48.73 19.17
CA LEU A 320 -9.52 -47.82 19.60
C LEU A 320 -9.24 -46.37 19.15
N ILE A 321 -8.02 -45.87 19.37
CA ILE A 321 -7.63 -44.51 18.96
C ILE A 321 -7.77 -44.34 17.45
N ILE A 322 -7.24 -45.28 16.67
CA ILE A 322 -7.28 -45.20 15.20
C ILE A 322 -8.72 -45.17 14.68
N PHE A 323 -9.60 -46.04 15.16
CA PHE A 323 -11.00 -46.04 14.70
C PHE A 323 -11.80 -44.84 15.21
N GLU A 324 -11.49 -44.30 16.39
CA GLU A 324 -12.09 -43.04 16.86
C GLU A 324 -11.68 -41.86 15.96
N ASN A 325 -10.40 -41.77 15.57
CA ASN A 325 -9.91 -40.75 14.64
C ASN A 325 -10.57 -40.86 13.26
N ILE A 326 -10.73 -42.08 12.74
CA ILE A 326 -11.45 -42.32 11.47
C ILE A 326 -12.89 -41.85 11.58
N LEU A 327 -13.61 -42.20 12.66
CA LEU A 327 -15.01 -41.83 12.86
C LEU A 327 -15.24 -40.34 13.13
N GLN A 328 -14.21 -39.64 13.61
CA GLN A 328 -14.23 -38.19 13.74
C GLN A 328 -14.19 -37.51 12.37
N ALA A 329 -13.41 -38.05 11.43
CA ALA A 329 -13.31 -37.55 10.07
C ALA A 329 -14.50 -37.98 9.18
N ASP A 330 -14.94 -39.24 9.31
CA ASP A 330 -16.10 -39.80 8.61
C ASP A 330 -16.83 -40.82 9.49
N ARG A 331 -18.01 -40.42 9.98
CA ARG A 331 -18.83 -41.19 10.94
C ARG A 331 -19.37 -42.51 10.40
N GLU A 332 -19.43 -42.65 9.09
CA GLU A 332 -20.00 -43.80 8.38
C GLU A 332 -18.91 -44.55 7.57
N PHE A 333 -17.63 -44.31 7.89
CA PHE A 333 -16.52 -44.97 7.22
C PHE A 333 -16.51 -46.48 7.48
N ARG A 334 -16.93 -47.26 6.46
CA ARG A 334 -16.94 -48.73 6.46
C ARG A 334 -17.61 -49.30 7.73
N ASP A 335 -17.00 -50.31 8.35
CA ASP A 335 -17.43 -50.89 9.63
C ASP A 335 -16.59 -50.36 10.82
N ALA A 336 -15.94 -49.19 10.69
CA ALA A 336 -15.05 -48.62 11.72
C ALA A 336 -15.75 -48.51 13.09
N ARG A 337 -17.05 -48.16 13.12
CA ARG A 337 -17.84 -48.12 14.36
C ARG A 337 -17.93 -49.48 15.05
N ARG A 338 -18.13 -50.55 14.28
CA ARG A 338 -18.15 -51.93 14.80
C ARG A 338 -16.78 -52.32 15.35
N ARG A 339 -15.71 -51.98 14.63
CA ARG A 339 -14.31 -52.26 14.99
C ARG A 339 -13.86 -51.50 16.23
N ARG A 340 -14.25 -50.24 16.36
CA ARG A 340 -14.09 -49.42 17.56
C ARG A 340 -14.72 -50.11 18.78
N ASN A 341 -15.96 -50.59 18.65
CA ASN A 341 -16.65 -51.29 19.73
C ASN A 341 -16.05 -52.67 20.04
N GLU A 342 -15.42 -53.33 19.07
CA GLU A 342 -14.62 -54.53 19.27
C GLU A 342 -13.38 -54.24 20.13
N ALA A 343 -12.62 -53.20 19.78
CA ALA A 343 -11.46 -52.74 20.55
C ALA A 343 -11.85 -52.37 21.99
N GLN A 344 -12.95 -51.62 22.18
CA GLN A 344 -13.43 -51.23 23.51
C GLN A 344 -13.71 -52.45 24.40
N ARG A 345 -14.42 -53.46 23.87
CA ARG A 345 -14.71 -54.70 24.64
C ARG A 345 -13.46 -55.50 24.99
N GLY A 346 -12.39 -55.38 24.19
CA GLY A 346 -11.08 -55.94 24.51
C GLY A 346 -10.47 -55.28 25.74
N LEU A 347 -10.51 -53.94 25.79
CA LEU A 347 -10.01 -53.16 26.93
C LEU A 347 -10.84 -53.36 28.21
N ASP A 348 -12.15 -53.50 28.10
CA ASP A 348 -13.04 -53.70 29.26
C ASP A 348 -12.73 -55.00 30.05
N ARG A 349 -11.96 -55.92 29.45
CA ARG A 349 -11.51 -57.17 30.09
C ARG A 349 -10.15 -57.04 30.78
N GLU A 350 -9.45 -55.93 30.58
CA GLU A 350 -8.14 -55.66 31.18
C GLU A 350 -8.31 -54.86 32.49
N SER A 351 -7.32 -54.95 33.39
CA SER A 351 -7.33 -54.13 34.59
C SER A 351 -7.15 -52.65 34.24
N SER A 352 -7.75 -51.75 35.03
CA SER A 352 -7.62 -50.30 34.80
C SER A 352 -6.18 -49.83 34.75
N GLU A 353 -5.29 -50.42 35.58
CA GLU A 353 -3.86 -50.10 35.60
C GLU A 353 -3.16 -50.49 34.28
N THR A 354 -3.49 -51.65 33.72
CA THR A 354 -2.97 -52.10 32.41
C THR A 354 -3.45 -51.20 31.26
N VAL A 355 -4.73 -50.79 31.30
CA VAL A 355 -5.34 -49.92 30.29
C VAL A 355 -4.68 -48.54 30.28
N VAL A 356 -4.49 -47.93 31.46
CA VAL A 356 -3.82 -46.64 31.62
C VAL A 356 -2.38 -46.69 31.10
N ALA A 357 -1.62 -47.74 31.45
CA ALA A 357 -0.24 -47.91 31.01
C ALA A 357 -0.11 -48.04 29.47
N ARG A 358 -1.05 -48.74 28.81
CA ARG A 358 -1.07 -48.88 27.35
C ARG A 358 -1.39 -47.57 26.64
N PHE A 359 -2.43 -46.85 27.08
CA PHE A 359 -2.74 -45.54 26.49
C PHE A 359 -1.58 -44.56 26.65
N TYR A 360 -0.91 -44.58 27.80
CA TYR A 360 0.29 -43.76 28.00
C TYR A 360 1.41 -44.14 27.03
N ALA A 361 1.70 -45.44 26.87
CA ALA A 361 2.73 -45.90 25.94
C ALA A 361 2.40 -45.55 24.47
N GLU A 362 1.14 -45.68 24.07
CA GLU A 362 0.68 -45.32 22.72
C GLU A 362 0.77 -43.81 22.48
N GLY A 363 0.39 -42.99 23.46
CA GLY A 363 0.52 -41.54 23.37
C GLY A 363 1.96 -41.08 23.20
N VAL A 364 2.89 -41.64 23.98
CA VAL A 364 4.33 -41.35 23.85
C VAL A 364 4.87 -41.83 22.50
N ALA A 365 4.47 -43.02 22.04
CA ALA A 365 4.89 -43.55 20.74
C ALA A 365 4.38 -42.71 19.56
N ALA A 366 3.11 -42.28 19.61
CA ALA A 366 2.49 -41.42 18.61
C ALA A 366 3.16 -40.03 18.58
N MET A 367 3.45 -39.46 19.75
CA MET A 367 4.16 -38.19 19.87
C MET A 367 5.57 -38.28 19.27
N GLY A 368 6.30 -39.38 19.52
CA GLY A 368 7.61 -39.64 18.92
C GLY A 368 7.57 -39.82 17.39
N GLN A 369 6.43 -40.21 16.82
CA GLN A 369 6.19 -40.32 15.37
C GLN A 369 5.67 -39.01 14.75
N GLY A 370 5.39 -37.97 15.56
CA GLY A 370 4.78 -36.73 15.12
C GLY A 370 3.28 -36.82 14.83
N ASP A 371 2.62 -37.92 15.17
CA ASP A 371 1.16 -38.07 15.08
C ASP A 371 0.50 -37.45 16.33
N LEU A 372 0.47 -36.13 16.35
CA LEU A 372 -0.02 -35.36 17.49
C LEU A 372 -1.51 -35.63 17.79
N THR A 373 -2.31 -35.93 16.76
CA THR A 373 -3.74 -36.23 16.92
C THR A 373 -3.94 -37.51 17.72
N SER A 374 -3.22 -38.58 17.35
CA SER A 374 -3.27 -39.84 18.09
C SER A 374 -2.65 -39.71 19.48
N ALA A 375 -1.58 -38.92 19.62
CA ALA A 375 -0.95 -38.63 20.91
C ALA A 375 -1.92 -37.93 21.88
N LEU A 376 -2.60 -36.88 21.41
CA LEU A 376 -3.60 -36.15 22.20
C LEU A 376 -4.73 -37.07 22.64
N ALA A 377 -5.32 -37.82 21.70
CA ALA A 377 -6.40 -38.74 22.00
C ALA A 377 -6.00 -39.80 23.04
N ALA A 378 -4.78 -40.35 22.94
CA ALA A 378 -4.27 -41.31 23.91
C ALA A 378 -4.07 -40.67 25.30
N PHE A 379 -3.48 -39.48 25.35
CA PHE A 379 -3.22 -38.79 26.61
C PHE A 379 -4.50 -38.33 27.33
N GLU A 380 -5.52 -37.88 26.57
CA GLU A 380 -6.83 -37.55 27.13
C GLU A 380 -7.49 -38.77 27.80
N LYS A 381 -7.31 -39.97 27.22
CA LYS A 381 -7.82 -41.22 27.83
C LYS A 381 -7.09 -41.55 29.12
N VAL A 382 -5.76 -41.42 29.16
CA VAL A 382 -4.97 -41.59 30.40
C VAL A 382 -5.49 -40.63 31.46
N HIS A 383 -5.55 -39.34 31.16
CA HIS A 383 -5.98 -38.30 32.10
C HIS A 383 -7.42 -38.52 32.60
N LYS A 384 -8.33 -39.00 31.74
CA LYS A 384 -9.70 -39.32 32.13
C LYS A 384 -9.80 -40.50 33.11
N ILE A 385 -8.94 -41.50 32.98
CA ILE A 385 -8.95 -42.69 33.85
C ILE A 385 -8.15 -42.43 35.14
N ASN A 386 -7.00 -41.78 35.04
CA ASN A 386 -6.15 -41.41 36.15
C ASN A 386 -5.42 -40.08 35.88
N GLN A 387 -5.87 -39.01 36.56
CA GLN A 387 -5.35 -37.65 36.37
C GLN A 387 -3.91 -37.48 36.87
N ASP A 388 -3.50 -38.28 37.86
CA ASP A 388 -2.19 -38.20 38.52
C ASP A 388 -1.19 -39.22 37.97
N TYR A 389 -1.50 -39.84 36.82
CA TYR A 389 -0.63 -40.86 36.23
C TYR A 389 0.61 -40.24 35.59
N ARG A 390 1.76 -40.41 36.24
CA ARG A 390 3.08 -39.94 35.79
C ARG A 390 3.06 -38.43 35.47
N ASP A 391 3.51 -38.05 34.28
CA ASP A 391 3.66 -36.68 33.77
C ASP A 391 2.54 -36.30 32.77
N ILE A 392 1.40 -37.00 32.81
CA ILE A 392 0.33 -36.87 31.81
C ILE A 392 -0.18 -35.43 31.61
N ALA A 393 -0.30 -34.66 32.71
CA ALA A 393 -0.74 -33.27 32.63
C ALA A 393 0.25 -32.40 31.86
N SER A 394 1.56 -32.67 31.97
CA SER A 394 2.60 -31.94 31.23
C SER A 394 2.59 -32.34 29.75
N LEU A 395 2.45 -33.63 29.46
CA LEU A 395 2.41 -34.16 28.09
C LEU A 395 1.17 -33.67 27.31
N LEU A 396 0.01 -33.54 27.98
CA LEU A 396 -1.19 -32.95 27.36
C LEU A 396 -0.96 -31.51 26.93
N VAL A 397 -0.44 -30.68 27.82
CA VAL A 397 -0.12 -29.27 27.51
C VAL A 397 0.90 -29.19 26.38
N GLU A 398 1.92 -30.05 26.38
CA GLU A 398 2.94 -30.09 25.32
C GLU A 398 2.33 -30.44 23.97
N VAL A 399 1.51 -31.50 23.88
CA VAL A 399 0.87 -31.90 22.63
C VAL A 399 -0.14 -30.86 22.16
N GLU A 400 -0.95 -30.28 23.04
CA GLU A 400 -1.88 -29.20 22.69
C GLU A 400 -1.14 -27.96 22.17
N GLU A 401 -0.01 -27.60 22.77
CA GLU A 401 0.83 -26.49 22.30
C GLU A 401 1.46 -26.82 20.94
N GLN A 402 1.91 -28.06 20.71
CA GLN A 402 2.42 -28.49 19.42
C GLN A 402 1.33 -28.53 18.35
N ILE A 403 0.10 -28.95 18.68
CA ILE A 403 -1.07 -28.91 17.79
C ILE A 403 -1.48 -27.46 17.53
N GLN A 404 -1.45 -26.57 18.51
CA GLN A 404 -1.69 -25.14 18.28
C GLN A 404 -0.58 -24.51 17.45
N LYS A 405 0.68 -24.89 17.64
CA LYS A 405 1.80 -24.43 16.81
C LYS A 405 1.70 -24.99 15.41
N GLN A 406 1.35 -26.26 15.22
CA GLN A 406 1.06 -26.85 13.91
C GLN A 406 -0.22 -26.29 13.31
N GLY A 407 -1.22 -25.94 14.10
CA GLY A 407 -2.50 -25.38 13.69
C GLY A 407 -2.38 -23.89 13.36
N LYS A 408 -1.49 -23.15 14.04
CA LYS A 408 -1.05 -21.80 13.65
C LYS A 408 -0.11 -21.87 12.46
N ALA A 409 0.83 -22.80 12.42
CA ALA A 409 1.70 -23.00 11.26
C ALA A 409 0.90 -23.47 10.05
N PHE A 410 -0.12 -24.33 10.21
CA PHE A 410 -1.08 -24.79 9.20
C PHE A 410 -2.15 -23.75 8.92
N ALA A 411 -2.54 -22.89 9.87
CA ALA A 411 -3.36 -21.71 9.57
C ALA A 411 -2.54 -20.63 8.87
N GLU A 412 -1.23 -20.54 9.10
CA GLU A 412 -0.27 -19.72 8.37
C GLU A 412 0.09 -20.39 7.01
N MET A 413 0.04 -21.73 6.90
CA MET A 413 0.21 -22.53 5.67
C MET A 413 -1.08 -22.63 4.84
N SER A 414 -2.26 -22.61 5.48
CA SER A 414 -3.61 -22.69 4.88
C SER A 414 -4.13 -21.29 4.56
N ALA A 415 -3.83 -20.29 5.40
CA ALA A 415 -3.76 -18.89 4.96
C ALA A 415 -2.55 -18.64 4.05
N ALA A 416 -1.78 -19.66 3.65
CA ALA A 416 -0.87 -19.61 2.52
C ALA A 416 -1.27 -20.55 1.35
N ALA A 417 -2.48 -21.14 1.33
CA ALA A 417 -2.80 -22.15 0.30
C ALA A 417 -4.05 -21.96 -0.55
N ALA A 418 -5.03 -21.08 -0.24
CA ALA A 418 -6.18 -20.95 -1.17
C ALA A 418 -6.76 -19.54 -1.40
N PRO A 419 -6.96 -18.64 -0.42
CA PRO A 419 -7.46 -17.29 -0.72
C PRO A 419 -6.40 -16.19 -0.59
N VAL A 420 -5.32 -16.44 0.16
CA VAL A 420 -4.32 -15.42 0.55
C VAL A 420 -3.02 -15.55 -0.26
N ALA A 421 -2.64 -16.72 -0.77
CA ALA A 421 -1.55 -16.82 -1.75
C ALA A 421 -1.96 -16.19 -3.09
N ASP A 422 -3.20 -16.38 -3.53
CA ASP A 422 -3.78 -15.66 -4.66
C ASP A 422 -3.86 -14.15 -4.38
N SER A 423 -4.33 -13.73 -3.20
CA SER A 423 -4.38 -12.30 -2.86
C SER A 423 -3.00 -11.67 -2.69
N LEU A 424 -2.03 -12.33 -2.07
CA LEU A 424 -0.67 -11.82 -1.90
C LEU A 424 0.09 -11.86 -3.22
N TYR A 425 -0.09 -12.88 -4.06
CA TYR A 425 0.52 -12.91 -5.39
C TYR A 425 -0.09 -11.84 -6.29
N GLN A 426 -1.40 -11.65 -6.25
CA GLN A 426 -2.07 -10.55 -6.95
C GLN A 426 -1.70 -9.17 -6.36
N ASN A 427 -1.49 -9.04 -5.04
CA ASN A 427 -1.03 -7.80 -4.42
C ASN A 427 0.45 -7.53 -4.70
N ALA A 428 1.27 -8.57 -4.81
CA ALA A 428 2.66 -8.47 -5.25
C ALA A 428 2.74 -8.04 -6.71
N LEU A 429 1.94 -8.65 -7.58
CA LEU A 429 1.81 -8.25 -8.97
C LEU A 429 1.20 -6.85 -9.11
N ALA A 430 0.21 -6.50 -8.28
CA ALA A 430 -0.37 -5.15 -8.24
C ALA A 430 0.64 -4.11 -7.72
N ALA A 431 1.48 -4.46 -6.75
CA ALA A 431 2.57 -3.61 -6.28
C ALA A 431 3.69 -3.49 -7.32
N ILE A 432 3.98 -4.56 -8.08
CA ILE A 432 4.87 -4.51 -9.26
C ILE A 432 4.28 -3.59 -10.34
N GLN A 433 2.99 -3.73 -10.63
CA GLN A 433 2.22 -2.93 -11.59
C GLN A 433 2.12 -1.45 -11.17
N GLN A 434 2.10 -1.16 -9.88
CA GLN A 434 2.10 0.19 -9.30
C GLN A 434 3.52 0.75 -9.10
N GLU A 435 4.56 0.01 -9.52
CA GLU A 435 5.98 0.34 -9.29
C GLU A 435 6.32 0.58 -7.81
N ASP A 436 5.49 0.13 -6.87
CA ASP A 436 5.81 0.08 -5.45
C ASP A 436 6.69 -1.15 -5.20
N TRP A 437 7.91 -1.06 -5.72
CA TRP A 437 8.89 -2.14 -5.67
C TRP A 437 9.22 -2.52 -4.22
N ALA A 438 9.06 -1.61 -3.26
CA ALA A 438 9.29 -1.87 -1.85
C ALA A 438 8.19 -2.76 -1.27
N GLN A 439 6.93 -2.44 -1.58
CA GLN A 439 5.79 -3.26 -1.21
C GLN A 439 5.80 -4.59 -1.96
N ALA A 440 6.12 -4.60 -3.25
CA ALA A 440 6.27 -5.81 -4.06
C ALA A 440 7.32 -6.76 -3.48
N VAL A 441 8.53 -6.28 -3.17
CA VAL A 441 9.59 -7.09 -2.54
C VAL A 441 9.11 -7.60 -1.18
N THR A 442 8.46 -6.77 -0.37
CA THR A 442 7.96 -7.19 0.94
C THR A 442 6.91 -8.30 0.85
N ILE A 443 6.00 -8.23 -0.12
CA ILE A 443 4.96 -9.23 -0.32
C ILE A 443 5.55 -10.51 -0.93
N LEU A 444 6.47 -10.39 -1.90
CA LEU A 444 7.16 -11.51 -2.54
C LEU A 444 8.11 -12.23 -1.59
N GLU A 445 8.77 -11.54 -0.66
CA GLU A 445 9.58 -12.17 0.39
C GLU A 445 8.73 -12.98 1.36
N LYS A 446 7.53 -12.47 1.70
CA LYS A 446 6.55 -13.22 2.50
C LYS A 446 6.05 -14.45 1.76
N LEU A 447 5.78 -14.33 0.46
CA LEU A 447 5.41 -15.47 -0.39
C LEU A 447 6.56 -16.49 -0.53
N GLN A 448 7.82 -16.05 -0.64
CA GLN A 448 8.99 -16.94 -0.77
C GLN A 448 9.29 -17.68 0.53
N ALA A 449 9.04 -17.03 1.67
CA ALA A 449 9.14 -17.68 2.97
C ALA A 449 8.08 -18.78 3.16
N ALA A 450 6.91 -18.63 2.53
CA ALA A 450 5.81 -19.60 2.57
C ALA A 450 5.95 -20.75 1.55
N SER A 451 6.52 -20.48 0.36
CA SER A 451 6.78 -21.47 -0.69
C SER A 451 8.24 -21.40 -1.18
N PRO A 452 9.21 -21.92 -0.39
CA PRO A 452 10.65 -21.73 -0.66
C PRO A 452 11.16 -22.41 -1.94
N GLU A 453 10.40 -23.36 -2.47
CA GLU A 453 10.74 -24.16 -3.65
C GLU A 453 10.08 -23.65 -4.95
N ASP A 454 9.25 -22.60 -4.88
CA ASP A 454 8.60 -22.04 -6.07
C ASP A 454 9.59 -21.19 -6.88
N ALA A 455 10.11 -21.79 -7.95
CA ALA A 455 11.07 -21.17 -8.87
C ALA A 455 10.53 -19.87 -9.50
N ASN A 456 9.22 -19.76 -9.76
CA ASN A 456 8.64 -18.55 -10.35
C ASN A 456 8.67 -17.37 -9.37
N LEU A 457 8.56 -17.67 -8.08
CA LEU A 457 8.52 -16.66 -7.03
C LEU A 457 9.92 -16.16 -6.65
N VAL A 458 10.93 -17.03 -6.80
CA VAL A 458 12.35 -16.67 -6.74
C VAL A 458 12.70 -15.67 -7.85
N ASP A 459 12.25 -15.91 -9.08
CA ASP A 459 12.52 -15.05 -10.24
C ASP A 459 11.77 -13.71 -10.16
N LEU A 460 10.50 -13.71 -9.77
CA LEU A 460 9.69 -12.50 -9.61
C LEU A 460 10.22 -11.61 -8.47
N LEU A 461 10.68 -12.22 -7.37
CA LEU A 461 11.33 -11.50 -6.28
C LEU A 461 12.70 -10.93 -6.68
N ALA A 462 13.46 -11.66 -7.51
CA ALA A 462 14.71 -11.15 -8.06
C ALA A 462 14.47 -9.92 -8.95
N GLN A 463 13.45 -9.95 -9.80
CA GLN A 463 13.04 -8.81 -10.64
C GLN A 463 12.58 -7.60 -9.79
N ALA A 464 11.70 -7.83 -8.81
CA ALA A 464 11.22 -6.76 -7.92
C ALA A 464 12.37 -6.13 -7.09
N ARG A 465 13.32 -6.93 -6.60
CA ARG A 465 14.52 -6.43 -5.92
C ARG A 465 15.43 -5.61 -6.84
N THR A 466 15.54 -6.01 -8.11
CA THR A 466 16.33 -5.31 -9.11
C THR A 466 15.71 -3.94 -9.43
N ASN A 467 14.40 -3.88 -9.64
CA ASN A 467 13.70 -2.61 -9.91
C ASN A 467 13.60 -1.70 -8.67
N LEU A 468 13.52 -2.27 -7.45
CA LEU A 468 13.66 -1.51 -6.19
C LEU A 468 15.05 -0.87 -6.07
N GLN A 469 16.11 -1.58 -6.48
CA GLN A 469 17.44 -1.01 -6.56
C GLN A 469 17.54 0.10 -7.62
N ILE A 470 16.91 -0.07 -8.79
CA ILE A 470 16.89 0.95 -9.86
C ILE A 470 16.16 2.23 -9.44
N SER A 471 15.03 2.12 -8.73
CA SER A 471 14.27 3.28 -8.23
C SER A 471 14.99 4.03 -7.08
N SER A 472 15.89 3.37 -6.34
CA SER A 472 16.81 4.04 -5.42
C SER A 472 18.01 4.74 -6.09
N VAL A 473 18.20 4.52 -7.40
CA VAL A 473 19.27 5.12 -8.22
C VAL A 473 18.62 6.10 -9.21
N SER A 474 18.01 7.17 -8.69
CA SER A 474 17.67 8.35 -9.50
C SER A 474 18.00 9.64 -8.74
N VAL A 475 19.29 9.96 -8.67
CA VAL A 475 19.74 11.35 -8.47
C VAL A 475 20.94 11.60 -9.38
N PRO A 476 20.89 12.56 -10.31
CA PRO A 476 22.10 13.10 -10.91
C PRO A 476 22.85 13.89 -9.83
N PHE A 477 24.03 13.41 -9.48
CA PHE A 477 24.97 14.08 -8.60
C PHE A 477 25.45 15.37 -9.31
N LYS A 478 25.10 16.54 -8.78
CA LYS A 478 25.80 17.79 -9.08
C LYS A 478 26.63 18.15 -7.86
N GLU A 479 27.94 18.12 -8.04
CA GLU A 479 28.93 18.36 -6.99
C GLU A 479 28.80 19.76 -6.35
N ALA A 480 28.81 19.72 -5.01
CA ALA A 480 29.18 20.69 -3.98
C ALA A 480 29.35 22.20 -4.27
N GLY A 481 28.71 23.00 -3.42
CA GLY A 481 29.31 24.19 -2.82
C GLY A 481 29.24 24.08 -1.28
N PRO A 482 30.26 24.52 -0.51
CA PRO A 482 30.30 24.32 0.93
C PRO A 482 29.54 25.45 1.63
N GLY A 483 28.48 25.12 2.36
CA GLY A 483 27.88 26.06 3.30
C GLY A 483 26.38 25.90 3.49
N HIS A 484 26.02 25.47 4.69
CA HIS A 484 24.77 25.72 5.42
C HIS A 484 23.74 24.59 5.47
N SER A 485 23.58 24.13 6.70
CA SER A 485 22.50 23.36 7.29
C SER A 485 21.15 24.06 7.07
N VAL A 486 20.12 23.33 6.62
CA VAL A 486 18.73 23.67 6.94
C VAL A 486 17.96 22.41 7.32
N LEU A 487 17.36 22.50 8.49
CA LEU A 487 16.50 21.54 9.16
C LEU A 487 15.18 21.29 8.42
N MET A 488 14.73 20.06 8.58
CA MET A 488 13.37 19.56 8.49
C MET A 488 12.31 20.46 9.15
N ILE A 489 11.11 20.52 8.54
CA ILE A 489 9.75 20.23 9.06
C ILE A 489 8.75 20.71 7.99
N GLY A 490 7.73 19.99 7.53
CA GLY A 490 7.14 18.67 7.83
C GLY A 490 6.32 18.19 6.60
N GLY A 491 6.00 16.91 6.40
CA GLY A 491 5.14 16.07 7.24
C GLY A 491 3.68 16.38 6.91
N VAL A 492 2.83 15.47 6.38
CA VAL A 492 2.20 14.35 7.08
C VAL A 492 1.74 13.28 6.07
N LEU A 493 2.35 12.09 6.11
CA LEU A 493 1.72 10.78 5.87
C LEU A 493 2.70 9.59 6.07
N ALA A 494 3.93 9.82 6.55
CA ALA A 494 4.92 8.76 6.84
C ALA A 494 4.98 8.33 8.32
N ALA A 495 3.92 8.53 9.11
CA ALA A 495 3.98 8.43 10.58
C ALA A 495 3.12 7.33 11.24
N VAL A 496 2.88 6.17 10.57
CA VAL A 496 2.13 5.07 11.22
C VAL A 496 2.84 3.70 11.28
N ILE A 497 4.02 3.48 10.69
CA ILE A 497 4.66 2.13 10.75
C ILE A 497 6.16 2.16 11.11
N VAL A 498 6.59 3.06 12.00
CA VAL A 498 8.02 3.13 12.44
C VAL A 498 8.24 2.88 13.93
N LEU A 499 7.23 2.47 14.71
CA LEU A 499 7.46 2.06 16.10
C LEU A 499 6.82 0.69 16.32
N PRO A 500 7.52 -0.41 15.93
CA PRO A 500 8.57 -0.97 16.78
C PRO A 500 9.77 -1.60 16.01
N LEU A 501 10.54 -0.82 15.23
CA LEU A 501 11.69 -1.35 14.47
C LEU A 501 13.07 -0.79 14.87
N ILE A 502 13.12 0.22 15.76
CA ILE A 502 14.39 0.82 16.22
C ILE A 502 15.21 -0.18 17.08
N GLY A 503 14.54 -1.10 17.78
CA GLY A 503 15.21 -2.14 18.58
C GLY A 503 15.86 -3.26 17.76
N PHE A 504 15.47 -3.47 16.49
CA PHE A 504 15.92 -4.64 15.71
C PHE A 504 17.18 -4.36 14.87
N VAL A 505 17.37 -3.11 14.42
CA VAL A 505 18.53 -2.69 13.61
C VAL A 505 19.83 -2.70 14.43
N THR A 506 19.76 -2.52 15.75
CA THR A 506 20.93 -2.51 16.63
C THR A 506 21.53 -3.90 16.86
N PHE A 507 20.75 -4.99 16.80
CA PHE A 507 21.21 -6.34 17.19
C PHE A 507 21.39 -7.36 16.07
N SER A 508 21.00 -7.07 14.82
CA SER A 508 21.16 -8.02 13.70
C SER A 508 22.30 -7.62 12.73
N PRO A 509 23.41 -8.39 12.66
CA PRO A 509 24.51 -8.13 11.73
C PRO A 509 24.07 -8.14 10.26
N THR A 510 23.14 -9.03 9.91
CA THR A 510 22.60 -9.17 8.54
C THR A 510 21.83 -7.92 8.11
N VAL A 511 21.04 -7.35 9.03
CA VAL A 511 20.26 -6.12 8.75
C VAL A 511 21.20 -4.93 8.64
N ARG A 512 22.21 -4.84 9.50
CA ARG A 512 23.23 -3.78 9.44
C ARG A 512 24.03 -3.81 8.14
N ALA A 513 24.47 -4.99 7.69
CA ALA A 513 25.17 -5.15 6.42
C ALA A 513 24.33 -4.71 5.22
N ARG A 514 23.04 -5.08 5.20
CA ARG A 514 22.10 -4.68 4.14
C ARG A 514 21.82 -3.18 4.15
N VAL A 515 21.70 -2.56 5.33
CA VAL A 515 21.55 -1.10 5.45
C VAL A 515 22.83 -0.38 4.96
N SER A 516 24.02 -0.90 5.24
CA SER A 516 25.27 -0.35 4.69
C SER A 516 25.33 -0.44 3.17
N LEU A 517 24.89 -1.56 2.56
CA LEU A 517 24.79 -1.69 1.10
C LEU A 517 23.84 -0.65 0.48
N LEU A 518 22.68 -0.44 1.10
CA LEU A 518 21.69 0.53 0.64
C LEU A 518 22.17 1.98 0.73
N ARG A 519 23.14 2.25 1.61
CA ARG A 519 23.78 3.57 1.76
C ARG A 519 24.99 3.76 0.82
N GLY A 520 25.31 2.77 -0.01
CA GLY A 520 26.51 2.78 -0.86
C GLY A 520 27.81 2.55 -0.09
N ASP A 521 27.75 2.20 1.20
CA ASP A 521 28.94 1.90 2.01
C ASP A 521 29.30 0.41 1.87
N TYR A 522 29.79 0.07 0.67
CA TYR A 522 30.17 -1.28 0.28
C TYR A 522 31.31 -1.85 1.13
N GLN A 523 32.20 -0.99 1.63
CA GLN A 523 33.33 -1.38 2.47
C GLN A 523 32.86 -1.87 3.85
N SER A 524 32.00 -1.11 4.53
CA SER A 524 31.43 -1.55 5.81
C SER A 524 30.55 -2.78 5.65
N ALA A 525 29.80 -2.89 4.56
CA ALA A 525 28.99 -4.06 4.27
C ALA A 525 29.84 -5.33 4.08
N ALA A 526 30.93 -5.24 3.29
CA ALA A 526 31.87 -6.35 3.08
C ALA A 526 32.42 -6.85 4.42
N GLN A 527 32.88 -5.95 5.29
CA GLN A 527 33.44 -6.31 6.60
C GLN A 527 32.43 -7.05 7.50
N ILE A 528 31.14 -6.66 7.46
CA ILE A 528 30.11 -7.34 8.26
C ILE A 528 29.85 -8.75 7.69
N TYR A 529 29.74 -8.90 6.38
CA TYR A 529 29.57 -10.21 5.74
C TYR A 529 30.78 -11.14 5.93
N GLU A 530 31.99 -10.60 5.86
CA GLU A 530 33.23 -11.32 6.18
C GLU A 530 33.20 -11.86 7.61
N ARG A 531 32.85 -11.02 8.61
CA ARG A 531 32.75 -11.47 10.02
C ARG A 531 31.67 -12.54 10.20
N MET A 532 30.55 -12.43 9.49
CA MET A 532 29.49 -13.43 9.53
C MET A 532 29.94 -14.78 8.96
N LEU A 533 30.74 -14.77 7.88
CA LEU A 533 31.31 -15.97 7.29
C LEU A 533 32.47 -16.54 8.11
N GLN A 534 33.26 -15.71 8.78
CA GLN A 534 34.27 -16.17 9.73
C GLN A 534 33.64 -16.92 10.91
N GLN A 535 32.49 -16.44 11.42
CA GLN A 535 31.77 -17.11 12.51
C GLN A 535 31.05 -18.38 12.06
N LYS A 536 30.47 -18.39 10.84
CA LYS A 536 29.74 -19.54 10.28
C LYS A 536 30.06 -19.72 8.79
N PRO A 537 31.15 -20.43 8.44
CA PRO A 537 31.55 -20.67 7.05
C PRO A 537 30.51 -21.47 6.24
N GLY A 538 29.68 -22.28 6.90
CA GLY A 538 28.62 -23.07 6.25
C GLY A 538 27.45 -22.25 5.69
N ARG A 539 27.45 -20.91 5.82
CA ARG A 539 26.40 -20.04 5.28
C ARG A 539 26.64 -19.74 3.79
N LEU A 540 26.46 -20.77 2.96
CA LEU A 540 26.74 -20.74 1.51
C LEU A 540 26.05 -19.57 0.77
N LYS A 541 24.85 -19.17 1.22
CA LYS A 541 24.08 -18.04 0.65
C LYS A 541 24.76 -16.67 0.79
N LEU A 542 25.78 -16.53 1.65
CA LEU A 542 26.50 -15.26 1.85
C LEU A 542 27.67 -15.08 0.88
N TYR A 543 28.16 -16.16 0.27
CA TYR A 543 29.31 -16.10 -0.65
C TYR A 543 28.99 -15.31 -1.93
N PRO A 544 27.85 -15.53 -2.64
CA PRO A 544 27.51 -14.73 -3.82
C PRO A 544 27.34 -13.25 -3.49
N VAL A 545 26.67 -12.91 -2.39
CA VAL A 545 26.46 -11.52 -1.96
C VAL A 545 27.80 -10.82 -1.69
N LEU A 546 28.74 -11.49 -1.02
CA LEU A 546 30.06 -10.94 -0.76
C LEU A 546 30.92 -10.83 -2.04
N ALA A 547 30.79 -11.80 -2.96
CA ALA A 547 31.44 -11.74 -4.26
C ALA A 547 30.95 -10.56 -5.11
N ASP A 548 29.65 -10.28 -5.11
CA ASP A 548 29.08 -9.13 -5.82
C ASP A 548 29.64 -7.81 -5.29
N ILE A 549 29.74 -7.69 -3.95
CA ILE A 549 30.36 -6.51 -3.31
C ILE A 549 31.83 -6.35 -3.74
N TYR A 550 32.59 -7.44 -3.81
CA TYR A 550 33.98 -7.39 -4.27
C TYR A 550 34.11 -7.01 -5.76
N LEU A 551 33.25 -7.55 -6.62
CA LEU A 551 33.24 -7.18 -8.04
C LEU A 551 32.87 -5.71 -8.23
N MET A 552 31.84 -5.22 -7.54
CA MET A 552 31.40 -3.82 -7.60
C MET A 552 32.46 -2.85 -7.09
N THR A 553 33.19 -3.23 -6.04
CA THR A 553 34.29 -2.41 -5.49
C THR A 553 35.62 -2.60 -6.21
N GLY A 554 35.68 -3.48 -7.22
CA GLY A 554 36.92 -3.85 -7.90
C GLY A 554 37.95 -4.54 -7.00
N ARG A 555 37.53 -5.03 -5.82
CA ARG A 555 38.42 -5.67 -4.84
C ARG A 555 38.80 -7.08 -5.33
N ARG A 556 40.11 -7.32 -5.45
CA ARG A 556 40.71 -8.55 -6.03
C ARG A 556 41.78 -9.15 -5.12
N ASP A 557 41.74 -8.85 -3.83
CA ASP A 557 42.70 -9.36 -2.85
C ASP A 557 42.47 -10.84 -2.52
N GLU A 558 43.35 -11.42 -1.71
CA GLU A 558 43.34 -12.85 -1.39
C GLU A 558 42.01 -13.32 -0.77
N GLN A 559 41.36 -12.44 0.01
CA GLN A 559 40.05 -12.71 0.60
C GLN A 559 38.94 -12.76 -0.46
N ALA A 560 38.92 -11.82 -1.40
CA ALA A 560 38.00 -11.85 -2.53
C ALA A 560 38.21 -13.09 -3.39
N LEU A 561 39.47 -13.43 -3.66
CA LEU A 561 39.82 -14.60 -4.43
C LEU A 561 39.35 -15.90 -3.74
N LYS A 562 39.45 -16.01 -2.42
CA LYS A 562 38.96 -17.16 -1.66
C LYS A 562 37.45 -17.34 -1.80
N VAL A 563 36.69 -16.24 -1.76
CA VAL A 563 35.23 -16.25 -1.94
C VAL A 563 34.86 -16.65 -3.37
N PHE A 564 35.51 -16.07 -4.38
CA PHE A 564 35.34 -16.43 -5.79
C PHE A 564 35.62 -17.91 -6.05
N LYS A 565 36.74 -18.44 -5.57
CA LYS A 565 37.07 -19.87 -5.69
C LYS A 565 36.03 -20.75 -5.01
N THR A 566 35.55 -20.38 -3.83
CA THR A 566 34.53 -21.15 -3.10
C THR A 566 33.23 -21.25 -3.91
N ILE A 567 32.82 -20.15 -4.57
CA ILE A 567 31.64 -20.14 -5.45
C ILE A 567 31.82 -21.09 -6.63
N LEU A 568 32.99 -21.07 -7.28
CA LEU A 568 33.27 -21.93 -8.43
C LEU A 568 33.38 -23.40 -8.04
N GLN A 569 34.10 -23.71 -6.96
CA GLN A 569 34.32 -25.08 -6.47
C GLN A 569 33.03 -25.74 -6.00
N LEU A 570 32.18 -25.00 -5.29
CA LEU A 570 30.89 -25.50 -4.79
C LEU A 570 29.74 -25.32 -5.80
N ASN A 571 30.05 -24.83 -7.01
CA ASN A 571 29.08 -24.56 -8.06
C ASN A 571 27.87 -23.72 -7.58
N LEU A 572 28.12 -22.71 -6.72
CA LEU A 572 27.05 -21.90 -6.14
C LEU A 572 26.36 -21.04 -7.20
N LEU A 573 25.03 -20.96 -7.14
CA LEU A 573 24.23 -20.14 -8.06
C LEU A 573 24.62 -18.66 -7.92
N THR A 574 25.03 -18.03 -9.03
CA THR A 574 25.38 -16.61 -9.12
C THR A 574 25.16 -16.11 -10.54
N ALA A 575 24.68 -14.87 -10.68
CA ALA A 575 24.52 -14.21 -11.97
C ALA A 575 25.86 -13.73 -12.55
N ASN A 576 26.85 -13.46 -11.70
CA ASN A 576 28.15 -12.87 -12.08
C ASN A 576 29.24 -13.93 -12.29
N ARG A 577 28.86 -15.15 -12.70
CA ARG A 577 29.80 -16.27 -12.78
C ARG A 577 30.93 -16.02 -13.79
N ASP A 578 30.61 -15.40 -14.92
CA ASP A 578 31.58 -15.10 -15.96
C ASP A 578 32.60 -14.04 -15.47
N GLU A 579 32.13 -13.03 -14.73
CA GLU A 579 32.97 -11.99 -14.11
C GLU A 579 33.86 -12.56 -12.98
N ILE A 580 33.34 -13.53 -12.22
CA ILE A 580 34.11 -14.27 -11.21
C ILE A 580 35.19 -15.12 -11.89
N ASN A 581 34.86 -15.86 -12.95
CA ASN A 581 35.82 -16.64 -13.73
C ASN A 581 36.93 -15.75 -14.30
N ALA A 582 36.58 -14.61 -14.89
CA ALA A 582 37.55 -13.63 -15.38
C ALA A 582 38.45 -13.10 -14.25
N ALA A 583 37.89 -12.88 -13.05
CA ALA A 583 38.67 -12.43 -11.90
C ALA A 583 39.68 -13.44 -11.38
N VAL A 584 39.27 -14.70 -11.29
CA VAL A 584 40.16 -15.79 -10.88
C VAL A 584 41.19 -16.05 -11.98
N ALA A 585 40.79 -16.05 -13.25
CA ALA A 585 41.68 -16.19 -14.41
C ALA A 585 42.78 -15.12 -14.40
N GLN A 586 42.42 -13.84 -14.31
CA GLN A 586 43.40 -12.75 -14.29
C GLN A 586 44.41 -12.90 -13.14
N THR A 587 43.95 -13.38 -11.99
CA THR A 587 44.82 -13.62 -10.82
C THR A 587 45.74 -14.82 -11.02
N TYR A 588 45.26 -15.89 -11.66
CA TYR A 588 46.09 -17.04 -11.99
C TYR A 588 47.13 -16.72 -13.06
N LEU A 589 46.78 -15.91 -14.06
CA LEU A 589 47.71 -15.40 -15.06
C LEU A 589 48.81 -14.54 -14.41
N SER A 590 48.46 -13.63 -13.50
CA SER A 590 49.46 -12.79 -12.81
C SER A 590 50.38 -13.59 -11.89
N GLN A 591 49.92 -14.74 -11.38
CA GLN A 591 50.70 -15.69 -10.58
C GLN A 591 51.47 -16.71 -11.44
N GLY A 592 51.30 -16.71 -12.77
CA GLY A 592 51.90 -17.70 -13.66
C GLY A 592 51.39 -19.13 -13.44
N ARG A 593 50.19 -19.31 -12.88
CA ARG A 593 49.61 -20.64 -12.64
C ARG A 593 49.07 -21.24 -13.94
N ILE A 594 49.48 -22.48 -14.21
CA ILE A 594 49.12 -23.26 -15.40
C ILE A 594 48.67 -24.69 -15.04
N ASP A 595 48.20 -24.88 -13.81
CA ASP A 595 47.68 -26.18 -13.38
C ASP A 595 46.27 -26.44 -13.93
N ALA A 596 45.78 -27.68 -13.81
CA ALA A 596 44.50 -28.10 -14.39
C ALA A 596 43.31 -27.24 -13.92
N GLU A 597 43.35 -26.75 -12.67
CA GLU A 597 42.36 -25.80 -12.14
C GLU A 597 42.43 -24.46 -12.88
N ALA A 598 43.64 -23.91 -13.08
CA ALA A 598 43.81 -22.66 -13.81
C ALA A 598 43.42 -22.74 -15.28
N ILE A 599 43.78 -23.84 -15.96
CA ILE A 599 43.41 -24.08 -17.37
C ILE A 599 41.89 -24.08 -17.53
N LYS A 600 41.16 -24.80 -16.67
CA LYS A 600 39.70 -24.84 -16.71
C LYS A 600 39.07 -23.45 -16.52
N VAL A 601 39.59 -22.67 -15.55
CA VAL A 601 39.11 -21.30 -15.32
C VAL A 601 39.42 -20.38 -16.51
N PHE A 602 40.55 -20.57 -17.20
CA PHE A 602 40.87 -19.84 -18.43
C PHE A 602 39.91 -20.20 -19.57
N GLU A 603 39.64 -21.49 -19.79
CA GLU A 603 38.70 -21.96 -20.81
C GLU A 603 37.29 -21.39 -20.57
N ASP A 604 36.79 -21.46 -19.34
CA ASP A 604 35.49 -20.93 -18.97
C ASP A 604 35.41 -19.40 -19.18
N ALA A 605 36.47 -18.66 -18.85
CA ALA A 605 36.55 -17.21 -19.06
C ALA A 605 36.62 -16.84 -20.56
N LEU A 606 37.40 -17.57 -21.36
CA LEU A 606 37.51 -17.39 -22.82
C LEU A 606 36.19 -17.69 -23.52
N GLN A 607 35.49 -18.75 -23.11
CA GLN A 607 34.20 -19.12 -23.68
C GLN A 607 33.13 -18.05 -23.37
N ALA A 608 33.17 -17.46 -22.18
CA ALA A 608 32.31 -16.33 -21.83
C ALA A 608 32.57 -15.10 -22.71
N GLU A 609 33.83 -14.74 -22.95
CA GLU A 609 34.16 -13.63 -23.88
C GLU A 609 33.74 -13.93 -25.33
N TYR A 610 33.92 -15.16 -25.79
CA TYR A 610 33.48 -15.57 -27.12
C TYR A 610 31.96 -15.42 -27.30
N ARG A 611 31.17 -15.83 -26.29
CA ARG A 611 29.71 -15.62 -26.29
C ARG A 611 29.33 -14.14 -26.32
N LYS A 612 30.02 -13.30 -25.54
CA LYS A 612 29.78 -11.84 -25.52
C LYS A 612 30.10 -11.20 -26.88
N THR A 613 31.18 -11.63 -27.54
CA THR A 613 31.57 -11.11 -28.86
C THR A 613 30.66 -11.58 -30.00
N GLU A 614 30.20 -12.84 -30.01
CA GLU A 614 29.19 -13.32 -30.98
C GLU A 614 27.84 -12.60 -30.86
N GLN A 615 27.40 -12.30 -29.64
CA GLN A 615 26.16 -11.53 -29.42
C GLN A 615 26.28 -10.11 -29.97
N MET A 616 27.44 -9.46 -29.81
CA MET A 616 27.69 -8.13 -30.36
C MET A 616 27.76 -8.11 -31.89
N THR A 617 28.33 -9.14 -32.53
CA THR A 617 28.39 -9.22 -34.00
C THR A 617 27.02 -9.52 -34.62
N ARG A 618 26.19 -10.37 -33.99
CA ARG A 618 24.79 -10.59 -34.41
C ARG A 618 23.91 -9.35 -34.24
N SER A 619 24.13 -8.57 -33.17
CA SER A 619 23.39 -7.31 -32.94
C SER A 619 23.75 -6.21 -33.95
N LYS A 620 24.99 -6.19 -34.46
CA LYS A 620 25.44 -5.23 -35.49
C LYS A 620 24.98 -5.58 -36.91
N ASN A 621 24.83 -6.85 -37.25
CA ASN A 621 24.39 -7.28 -38.60
C ASN A 621 22.87 -7.34 -38.79
N GLY A 622 22.09 -7.05 -37.74
CA GLY A 622 20.62 -7.06 -37.75
C GLY A 622 19.98 -5.67 -37.71
N ARG A 623 20.72 -4.61 -38.06
CA ARG A 623 20.21 -3.23 -38.18
C ARG A 623 20.31 -2.72 -39.61
#